data_AF-A0A349DZ18-F1
#
_entry.id   AF-A0A349DZ18-F1
#
_cell.length_a   1.000
_cell.length_b   1.000
_cell.length_c   1.000
_cell.angle_alpha   90.00
_cell.angle_beta   90.00
_cell.angle_gamma   90.00
#
_symmetry.space_group_name_H-M   'P 1'
#
loop_
_entity.id
_entity.type
_entity.pdbx_description
1 polymer ?
#
loop_
_entity_poly.entity_id
_entity_poly.type
_entity_poly.pdbx_seq_one_letter_code
_entity_poly.pdbx_strand_id
1 'polypeptide(L)' 'NETGMKDYIPENILVYIAVHQEYRGAGLGGQLVEKALTSVKGSVALHVEPDNPAKRLYERMGFTNKYLEMRWQPKT' A
#
# COMPACT_ATOMS: atom_id res chain seq x y z
N ASN A 1 3.07 15.21 0.03
CA ASN A 1 4.35 15.89 -0.25
C ASN A 1 4.05 17.24 -0.95
N GLU A 2 4.88 18.27 -0.79
CA GLU A 2 4.74 19.56 -1.51
C GLU A 2 5.92 19.76 -2.48
N THR A 3 6.42 18.67 -3.04
CA THR A 3 7.68 18.63 -3.81
C THR A 3 7.47 18.89 -5.31
N GLY A 4 6.23 19.11 -5.76
CA GLY A 4 5.90 19.21 -7.19
C GLY A 4 5.97 17.88 -7.96
N MET A 5 6.29 16.77 -7.30
CA MET A 5 6.46 15.44 -7.90
C MET A 5 5.14 14.64 -8.01
N LYS A 6 4.00 15.31 -7.91
CA LYS A 6 2.66 14.70 -7.77
C LYS A 6 2.34 13.67 -8.86
N ASP A 7 2.80 13.92 -10.08
CA ASP A 7 2.54 13.05 -11.24
C ASP A 7 3.61 11.93 -11.41
N TYR A 8 4.71 12.00 -10.66
CA TYR A 8 5.80 11.04 -10.70
C TYR A 8 5.72 10.02 -9.56
N ILE A 9 5.46 10.48 -8.34
CA ILE A 9 5.43 9.66 -7.12
C ILE A 9 4.20 10.06 -6.28
N PRO A 10 3.39 9.09 -5.80
CA PRO A 10 2.27 9.37 -4.91
C PRO A 10 2.68 10.18 -3.68
N GLU A 11 1.79 11.06 -3.24
CA GLU A 11 2.07 12.07 -2.22
C GLU A 11 2.23 11.48 -0.82
N ASN A 12 1.72 10.27 -0.63
CA ASN A 12 1.68 9.53 0.62
C ASN A 12 2.13 8.10 0.41
N ILE A 13 2.74 7.50 1.43
CA ILE A 13 3.16 6.09 1.43
C ILE A 13 2.56 5.42 2.67
N LEU A 14 1.75 4.38 2.46
CA LEU A 14 1.29 3.50 3.53
C LEU A 14 2.42 2.50 3.84
N VAL A 15 3.18 2.78 4.90
CA VAL A 15 4.39 2.00 5.24
C VAL A 15 4.04 0.65 5.88
N TYR A 16 3.13 0.65 6.86
CA TYR A 16 2.72 -0.56 7.57
C TYR A 16 1.23 -0.55 7.89
N ILE A 17 0.63 -1.73 7.79
CA ILE A 17 -0.70 -2.02 8.29
C ILE A 17 -0.75 -3.48 8.73
N ALA A 18 -1.38 -3.73 9.87
CA ALA A 18 -1.51 -5.06 10.41
C ALA A 18 -2.84 -5.20 11.15
N VAL A 19 -3.36 -6.43 11.14
CA VAL A 19 -4.47 -6.86 11.98
C VAL A 19 -3.99 -8.08 12.74
N HIS A 20 -4.33 -8.14 14.03
CA HIS A 20 -4.04 -9.29 14.87
C HIS A 20 -4.61 -10.57 14.23
N GLN A 21 -3.87 -11.67 14.29
CA GLN A 21 -4.16 -12.88 13.51
C GLN A 21 -5.57 -13.45 13.74
N GLU A 22 -6.06 -13.37 14.97
CA GLU A 22 -7.39 -13.85 15.38
C GLU A 22 -8.55 -13.07 14.76
N TYR A 23 -8.30 -11.86 14.26
CA TYR A 23 -9.32 -10.98 13.69
C TYR A 23 -9.18 -10.82 12.17
N ARG A 24 -8.35 -11.65 11.53
CA ARG A 24 -8.25 -11.68 10.06
C ARG A 24 -9.54 -12.24 9.46
N GLY A 25 -9.88 -11.80 8.25
CA GLY A 25 -11.13 -12.19 7.58
C GLY A 25 -12.39 -11.45 8.06
N ALA A 26 -12.34 -10.73 9.19
CA ALA A 26 -13.46 -9.96 9.72
C ALA A 26 -13.65 -8.57 9.07
N GLY A 27 -12.93 -8.26 7.99
CA GLY A 27 -13.03 -6.97 7.29
C GLY A 27 -12.25 -5.80 7.92
N LEU A 28 -11.65 -5.97 9.10
CA LEU A 28 -10.94 -4.89 9.81
C LEU A 28 -9.79 -4.27 9.00
N GLY A 29 -9.05 -5.08 8.25
CA GLY A 29 -7.95 -4.58 7.41
C GLY A 29 -8.43 -3.58 6.36
N GLY A 30 -9.59 -3.84 5.74
CA GLY A 30 -10.20 -2.92 4.78
C GLY A 30 -10.61 -1.60 5.43
N GLN A 31 -11.23 -1.67 6.62
CA GLN A 31 -11.63 -0.48 7.38
C GLN A 31 -10.44 0.40 7.77
N LEU A 32 -9.32 -0.23 8.18
CA LEU A 32 -8.09 0.48 8.51
C LEU A 32 -7.49 1.18 7.28
N VAL A 33 -7.42 0.50 6.13
CA VAL A 33 -6.94 1.12 4.88
C VAL A 33 -7.86 2.27 4.47
N GLU A 34 -9.18 2.06 4.47
CA GLU A 34 -10.17 3.08 4.10
C GLU A 34 -10.06 4.32 5.00
N LYS A 35 -9.90 4.12 6.31
CA LYS A 35 -9.66 5.22 7.23
C LYS A 35 -8.37 5.97 6.90
N ALA A 36 -7.29 5.27 6.58
CA ALA A 36 -6.03 5.90 6.20
C ALA A 36 -6.17 6.72 4.90
N LEU A 37 -6.82 6.16 3.88
CA LEU A 37 -7.04 6.83 2.59
C LEU A 37 -7.89 8.09 2.73
N THR A 38 -8.97 8.02 3.51
CA THR A 38 -9.87 9.17 3.76
C THR A 38 -9.25 10.25 4.65
N SER A 39 -8.14 9.94 5.34
CA SER A 39 -7.46 10.87 6.25
C SER A 39 -6.35 11.70 5.59
N VAL A 40 -6.02 11.43 4.32
CA VAL A 40 -4.95 12.14 3.60
C VAL A 40 -5.47 12.78 2.32
N LYS A 41 -4.76 13.82 1.88
CA LYS A 41 -4.96 14.41 0.54
C LYS A 41 -3.94 13.81 -0.42
N GLY A 42 -4.33 13.60 -1.67
CA GLY A 42 -3.45 13.07 -2.71
C GLY A 42 -3.44 11.56 -2.79
N SER A 43 -2.63 11.03 -3.72
CA SER A 43 -2.52 9.59 -3.98
C SER A 43 -1.71 8.89 -2.89
N VAL A 44 -1.93 7.58 -2.75
CA VAL A 44 -1.24 6.73 -1.77
C VAL A 44 -0.56 5.57 -2.49
N ALA A 45 0.72 5.36 -2.20
CA ALA A 45 1.48 4.17 -2.59
C ALA A 45 1.58 3.18 -1.42
N LEU A 46 1.77 1.90 -1.74
CA LEU A 46 2.17 0.86 -0.79
C LEU A 46 3.04 -0.18 -1.49
N HIS A 47 3.82 -0.93 -0.72
CA HIS A 47 4.49 -2.13 -1.18
C HIS A 47 3.80 -3.36 -0.60
N VAL A 48 3.63 -4.38 -1.43
CA VAL A 48 3.04 -5.66 -1.05
C VAL A 48 3.71 -6.76 -1.84
N GLU A 49 4.11 -7.84 -1.16
CA GLU A 49 4.68 -9.01 -1.81
C GLU A 49 3.65 -9.69 -2.74
N PRO A 50 4.06 -10.27 -3.88
CA PRO A 50 3.13 -10.84 -4.86
C PRO A 50 2.22 -11.95 -4.30
N ASP A 51 2.71 -12.71 -3.33
CA ASP A 51 2.03 -13.84 -2.70
C ASP A 51 1.25 -13.45 -1.42
N ASN A 52 1.35 -12.20 -0.99
CA ASN A 52 0.66 -11.73 0.20
C ASN A 52 -0.87 -11.69 -0.03
N PRO A 53 -1.69 -12.37 0.80
CA PRO A 53 -3.14 -12.39 0.65
C PRO A 53 -3.80 -11.00 0.66
N ALA A 54 -3.19 -10.02 1.33
CA ALA A 54 -3.65 -8.64 1.38
C ALA A 54 -3.61 -7.94 0.01
N LYS A 55 -2.81 -8.43 -0.96
CA LYS A 55 -2.79 -7.92 -2.34
C LYS A 55 -4.19 -7.84 -2.92
N ARG A 56 -5.01 -8.87 -2.71
CA ARG A 56 -6.41 -8.93 -3.18
C ARG A 56 -7.29 -7.84 -2.56
N LEU A 57 -7.03 -7.46 -1.31
CA LEU A 57 -7.73 -6.36 -0.66
C LEU A 57 -7.39 -5.05 -1.36
N TYR A 58 -6.10 -4.76 -1.55
CA TYR A 58 -5.66 -3.53 -2.21
C TYR A 58 -6.19 -3.41 -3.64
N GLU A 59 -6.17 -4.50 -4.42
CA GLU A 59 -6.74 -4.53 -5.78
C GLU A 59 -8.24 -4.19 -5.77
N ARG A 60 -9.03 -4.77 -4.85
CA ARG A 60 -10.46 -4.42 -4.70
C ARG A 60 -10.69 -2.97 -4.30
N MET A 61 -9.72 -2.35 -3.63
CA MET A 61 -9.76 -0.93 -3.23
C MET A 61 -9.25 0.01 -4.32
N GLY A 62 -8.87 -0.50 -5.50
CA GLY A 62 -8.45 0.30 -6.64
C GLY A 62 -6.95 0.58 -6.72
N PHE A 63 -6.13 -0.03 -5.85
CA PHE A 63 -4.68 -0.01 -6.05
C PHE A 63 -4.31 -0.80 -7.30
N THR A 64 -3.35 -0.28 -8.07
CA THR A 64 -2.82 -0.93 -9.27
C THR A 64 -1.32 -1.12 -9.11
N ASN A 65 -0.76 -2.13 -9.79
CA ASN A 65 0.67 -2.35 -9.82
C ASN A 65 1.30 -1.62 -11.01
N LYS A 66 1.96 -0.48 -10.75
CA LYS A 66 2.55 0.37 -11.81
C LYS A 66 3.91 -0.17 -12.29
N TYR A 67 4.74 -0.68 -11.39
CA TYR A 67 6.13 -1.08 -11.66
C TYR A 67 6.54 -2.30 -10.83
N LEU A 68 7.50 -3.06 -11.34
CA LEU A 68 8.19 -4.09 -10.56
C LEU A 68 9.30 -3.46 -9.71
N GLU A 69 9.44 -3.91 -8.47
CA GLU A 69 10.61 -3.57 -7.66
C GLU A 69 11.82 -4.38 -8.15
N MET A 70 12.88 -3.68 -8.57
CA MET A 70 14.14 -4.29 -8.98
C MET A 70 15.20 -3.97 -7.94
N ARG A 71 15.79 -5.01 -7.33
CA ARG A 71 16.85 -4.84 -6.31
C ARG A 71 18.16 -5.39 -6.84
N TRP A 72 19.21 -4.55 -6.82
CA TRP A 72 20.58 -4.98 -7.04
C TRP A 72 21.28 -5.14 -5.69
N GLN A 73 21.95 -6.28 -5.49
CA GLN A 73 22.79 -6.52 -4.32
C GLN A 73 24.24 -6.68 -4.78
N PRO A 74 25.20 -5.92 -4.22
CA PRO A 74 26.61 -6.12 -4.54
C PRO A 74 27.04 -7.53 -4.12
N LYS A 75 27.93 -8.15 -4.92
CA LYS A 75 28.55 -9.42 -4.52
C LYS A 75 29.55 -9.11 -3.40
N THR A 76 29.34 -9.71 -2.22
CA THR A 76 30.35 -9.82 -1.16
C THR A 76 31.51 -10.69 -1.61
#